data_AF-A0A1B0Z507-F1
#
_entry.id   AF-A0A1B0Z507-F1
#
_cell.length_a   1.000
_cell.length_b   1.000
_cell.length_c   1.000
_cell.angle_alpha   90.00
_cell.angle_beta   90.00
_cell.angle_gamma   90.00
#
_symmetry.space_group_name_H-M   'P 1'
#
loop_
_entity.id
_entity.type
_entity.pdbx_description
1 polymer ?
#
loop_
_entity_poly.entity_id
_entity_poly.type
_entity_poly.pdbx_seq_one_letter_code
_entity_poly.pdbx_strand_id
1 'polypeptide(L)'
;ETELTPEERLLRAIFGEKAREVRDTSLKVPHGESGKVIGIRVFSREDDDELPAGVNELVRVYVAQKRKISDGDKLAGRHGNKGVIGKILAQEDMPFLPDGTPVDIILNTHGVPRRMNIGQILETHLGWCAHSGWQIAGSPDWAANLPEALRSAEPNQIVSTPVFDGAQEAELQGLLSSTLPNRDGDVLVDGDGKAVLFDGRSGEPFPYPVTVGYMYIMKLHHLVDDKIHARSTGP
;
A
#
# COMPACT_ATOMS: atom_id res chain seq x y z
N GLU A 1 -13.59 49.59 4.49
CA GLU A 1 -14.29 49.94 3.24
C GLU A 1 -13.28 50.03 2.12
N THR A 2 -13.39 49.17 1.11
CA THR A 2 -12.72 49.38 -0.18
C THR A 2 -13.69 50.16 -1.05
N GLU A 3 -13.26 51.30 -1.59
CA GLU A 3 -14.03 52.03 -2.60
C GLU A 3 -14.32 51.10 -3.79
N LEU A 4 -15.58 51.06 -4.24
CA LEU A 4 -15.99 50.27 -5.41
C LEU A 4 -15.39 50.87 -6.67
N THR A 5 -14.96 50.02 -7.61
CA THR A 5 -14.49 50.50 -8.90
C THR A 5 -15.64 51.13 -9.70
N PRO A 6 -15.36 52.07 -10.62
CA PRO A 6 -16.39 52.66 -11.49
C PRO A 6 -17.21 51.61 -12.26
N GLU A 7 -16.58 50.51 -12.69
CA GLU A 7 -17.23 49.41 -13.40
C GLU A 7 -18.23 48.65 -12.52
N GLU A 8 -17.87 48.35 -11.27
CA GLU A 8 -18.79 47.70 -10.31
C GLU A 8 -19.97 48.62 -9.97
N ARG A 9 -19.73 49.93 -9.85
CA ARG A 9 -20.80 50.92 -9.62
C ARG A 9 -21.80 50.95 -10.79
N LEU A 10 -21.31 50.92 -12.02
CA LEU A 10 -22.16 50.87 -13.22
C LEU A 10 -22.97 49.57 -13.27
N LEU A 11 -22.32 48.43 -13.02
CA LEU A 11 -22.98 47.12 -12.99
C LEU A 11 -24.13 47.08 -11.98
N ARG A 12 -23.89 47.54 -10.74
CA ARG A 12 -24.94 47.60 -9.71
C ARG A 12 -26.10 48.51 -10.10
N ALA A 13 -25.81 49.63 -10.76
CA ALA A 13 -26.86 50.55 -11.24
C ALA A 13 -27.72 49.94 -12.35
N ILE A 14 -27.13 49.18 -13.28
CA ILE A 14 -27.86 48.49 -14.36
C ILE A 14 -28.74 47.37 -13.81
N PHE A 15 -28.21 46.56 -12.88
CA PHE A 15 -28.92 45.38 -12.35
C PHE A 15 -29.81 45.67 -11.13
N GLY A 16 -29.80 46.90 -10.60
CA GLY A 16 -30.58 47.28 -9.42
C GLY A 16 -30.16 46.54 -8.14
N GLU A 17 -28.94 46.00 -8.11
CA GLU A 17 -28.43 45.27 -6.95
C GLU A 17 -28.05 46.25 -5.83
N LYS A 18 -28.67 46.08 -4.65
CA LYS A 18 -28.31 46.85 -3.46
C LYS A 18 -26.89 46.52 -3.00
N ALA A 19 -26.20 47.51 -2.47
CA ALA A 19 -24.89 47.30 -1.87
C ALA A 19 -24.98 46.27 -0.74
N ARG A 20 -24.16 45.21 -0.83
CA ARG A 20 -23.95 44.28 0.29
C ARG A 20 -22.97 44.93 1.26
N GLU A 21 -23.40 45.13 2.50
CA GLU A 21 -22.59 45.70 3.58
C GLU A 21 -21.61 44.67 4.19
N VAL A 22 -21.83 43.39 3.90
CA VAL A 22 -21.02 42.27 4.41
C VAL A 22 -20.32 41.53 3.27
N ARG A 23 -19.08 41.11 3.53
CA ARG A 23 -18.29 40.26 2.64
C ARG A 23 -18.42 38.81 3.09
N ASP A 24 -18.59 37.89 2.15
CA ASP A 24 -18.53 36.46 2.42
C ASP A 24 -17.08 36.03 2.67
N THR A 25 -16.81 35.56 3.88
CA THR A 25 -15.54 34.98 4.31
C THR A 25 -15.74 33.57 4.89
N SER A 26 -16.77 32.86 4.42
CA SER A 26 -17.09 31.51 4.88
C SER A 26 -15.92 30.55 4.69
N LEU A 27 -15.76 29.61 5.63
CA LEU A 27 -14.80 28.52 5.51
C LEU A 27 -15.24 27.60 4.35
N LYS A 28 -14.39 27.46 3.35
CA LYS A 28 -14.58 26.55 2.21
C LYS A 28 -13.60 25.39 2.32
N VAL A 29 -13.99 24.23 1.81
CA VAL A 29 -13.12 23.06 1.75
C VAL A 29 -11.91 23.39 0.87
N PRO A 30 -10.66 23.12 1.31
CA PRO A 30 -9.46 23.32 0.50
C PRO A 30 -9.46 22.48 -0.78
N HIS A 31 -8.64 22.89 -1.75
CA HIS A 31 -8.50 22.13 -2.99
C HIS A 31 -7.83 20.77 -2.75
N GLY A 32 -8.28 19.73 -3.46
CA GLY A 32 -7.76 18.36 -3.30
C GLY A 32 -8.30 17.61 -2.07
N GLU A 33 -9.03 18.29 -1.20
CA GLU A 33 -9.71 17.66 -0.07
C GLU A 33 -11.15 17.31 -0.43
N SER A 34 -11.57 16.11 -0.03
CA SER A 34 -12.94 15.65 -0.12
C SER A 34 -13.19 14.63 0.97
N GLY A 35 -14.46 14.38 1.33
CA GLY A 35 -14.76 13.38 2.34
C GLY A 35 -16.14 13.52 2.94
N LYS A 36 -16.37 12.74 3.98
CA LYS A 36 -17.58 12.82 4.81
C LYS A 36 -17.28 13.65 6.04
N VAL A 37 -18.19 14.56 6.38
CA VAL A 37 -18.17 15.21 7.69
C VAL A 37 -18.53 14.16 8.74
N ILE A 38 -17.60 13.90 9.65
CA ILE A 38 -17.76 12.89 10.71
C ILE A 38 -18.08 13.50 12.07
N GLY A 39 -17.86 14.81 12.22
CA GLY A 39 -18.12 15.50 13.46
C GLY A 39 -17.98 17.01 13.31
N ILE A 40 -18.76 17.72 14.11
CA ILE A 40 -18.71 19.17 14.24
C ILE A 40 -18.57 19.47 15.73
N ARG A 41 -17.61 20.31 16.08
CA ARG A 41 -17.42 20.80 17.44
C ARG A 41 -17.46 22.32 17.43
N VAL A 42 -18.46 22.86 18.11
CA VAL A 42 -18.68 24.30 18.26
C VAL A 42 -18.22 24.68 19.65
N PHE A 43 -17.53 25.82 19.76
CA PHE A 43 -17.17 26.47 21.00
C PHE A 43 -17.69 27.91 20.96
N SER A 44 -18.34 28.36 22.03
CA SER A 44 -18.94 29.70 22.09
C SER A 44 -18.56 30.41 23.38
N ARG A 45 -18.23 31.70 23.28
CA ARG A 45 -17.99 32.56 24.44
C ARG A 45 -19.25 32.73 25.29
N GLU A 46 -20.42 32.66 24.67
CA GLU A 46 -21.71 32.76 25.36
C GLU A 46 -22.00 31.50 26.19
N ASP A 47 -21.46 30.35 25.78
CA ASP A 47 -21.59 29.06 26.47
C ASP A 47 -20.47 28.83 27.51
N ASP A 48 -19.73 29.88 27.88
CA ASP A 48 -18.61 29.86 28.84
C ASP A 48 -17.42 28.98 28.40
N ASP A 49 -17.23 28.79 27.09
CA ASP A 49 -16.04 28.11 26.56
C ASP A 49 -14.80 29.04 26.56
N GLU A 50 -13.64 28.46 26.90
CA GLU A 50 -12.36 29.18 26.87
C GLU A 50 -11.92 29.46 25.42
N LEU A 51 -12.00 30.72 25.00
CA LEU A 51 -11.64 31.18 23.66
C LEU A 51 -10.57 32.29 23.67
N PRO A 52 -9.68 32.35 22.64
CA PRO A 52 -8.73 33.45 22.49
C PRO A 52 -9.39 34.83 22.48
N ALA A 53 -8.67 35.86 22.93
CA ALA A 53 -9.18 37.23 22.96
C ALA A 53 -9.62 37.71 21.57
N GLY A 54 -10.81 38.30 21.49
CA GLY A 54 -11.40 38.78 20.23
C GLY A 54 -12.14 37.72 19.39
N VAL A 55 -12.19 36.46 19.85
CA VAL A 55 -12.98 35.39 19.21
C VAL A 55 -14.28 35.20 20.00
N ASN A 56 -15.41 35.23 19.30
CA ASN A 56 -16.74 35.01 19.88
C ASN A 56 -17.19 33.55 19.76
N GLU A 57 -16.93 32.92 18.60
CA GLU A 57 -17.33 31.55 18.31
C GLU A 57 -16.22 30.86 17.49
N LEU A 58 -15.96 29.58 17.77
CA LEU A 58 -15.00 28.74 17.06
C LEU A 58 -15.66 27.43 16.64
N VAL A 59 -15.72 27.18 15.34
CA VAL A 59 -16.29 25.94 14.78
C VAL A 59 -15.18 25.08 14.18
N ARG A 60 -15.08 23.83 14.62
CA ARG A 60 -14.22 22.80 14.02
C ARG A 60 -15.06 21.75 13.31
N VAL A 61 -14.76 21.53 12.03
CA VAL A 61 -15.42 20.50 11.21
C VAL A 61 -14.40 19.42 10.89
N TYR A 62 -14.70 18.18 11.27
CA TYR A 62 -13.85 17.02 10.98
C TYR A 62 -14.34 16.34 9.71
N VAL A 63 -13.48 16.34 8.68
CA VAL A 63 -13.73 15.68 7.40
C VAL A 63 -12.84 14.45 7.30
N ALA A 64 -13.44 13.29 7.05
CA ALA A 64 -12.71 12.03 6.88
C ALA A 64 -12.85 11.51 5.46
N GLN A 65 -11.75 10.96 4.93
CA GLN A 65 -11.67 10.39 3.60
C GLN A 65 -11.12 8.97 3.65
N LYS A 66 -11.68 8.08 2.82
CA LYS A 66 -11.18 6.72 2.63
C LYS A 66 -10.47 6.66 1.29
N ARG A 67 -9.14 6.84 1.30
CA ARG A 67 -8.31 6.79 0.09
C ARG A 67 -7.95 5.36 -0.27
N LYS A 68 -8.24 4.98 -1.52
CA LYS A 68 -7.79 3.70 -2.10
C LYS A 68 -6.32 3.80 -2.51
N ILE A 69 -5.74 2.69 -2.93
CA ILE A 69 -4.43 2.67 -3.57
C ILE A 69 -4.57 3.19 -5.01
N SER A 70 -3.65 4.04 -5.43
CA SER A 70 -3.69 4.70 -6.74
C SER A 70 -2.32 4.67 -7.40
N ASP A 71 -2.29 4.78 -8.73
CA ASP A 71 -1.04 4.95 -9.47
C ASP A 71 -0.27 6.18 -8.94
N GLY A 72 1.03 6.01 -8.72
CA GLY A 72 1.89 7.02 -8.10
C GLY A 72 1.98 6.93 -6.56
N ASP A 73 1.11 6.18 -5.88
CA ASP A 73 1.27 5.94 -4.44
C ASP A 73 2.58 5.19 -4.16
N LYS A 74 3.22 5.53 -3.04
CA LYS A 74 4.50 4.94 -2.66
C LYS A 74 4.33 3.71 -1.78
N LEU A 75 4.88 2.59 -2.26
CA LEU A 75 4.98 1.34 -1.52
C LEU A 75 6.44 1.06 -1.12
N ALA A 76 6.62 0.29 -0.05
CA ALA A 76 7.93 -0.21 0.33
C ALA A 76 7.84 -1.56 1.04
N GLY A 77 8.80 -2.45 0.76
CA GLY A 77 9.04 -3.60 1.63
C GLY A 77 9.90 -3.22 2.84
N ARG A 78 10.19 -4.21 3.69
CA ARG A 78 11.00 -4.03 4.91
C ARG A 78 12.50 -3.90 4.65
N HIS A 79 12.97 -4.21 3.44
CA HIS A 79 14.38 -4.25 3.06
C HIS A 79 14.83 -3.02 2.26
N GLY A 80 14.15 -1.89 2.44
CA GLY A 80 14.47 -0.63 1.74
C GLY A 80 14.14 -0.62 0.23
N ASN A 81 13.47 -1.65 -0.27
CA ASN A 81 12.91 -1.75 -1.62
C ASN A 81 11.65 -0.87 -1.71
N LYS A 82 11.84 0.40 -2.05
CA LYS A 82 10.77 1.39 -2.22
C LYS A 82 10.52 1.70 -3.70
N GLY A 83 9.27 1.90 -4.05
CA GLY A 83 8.83 2.24 -5.40
C GLY A 83 7.51 3.01 -5.38
N VAL A 84 7.19 3.65 -6.49
CA VAL A 84 5.84 4.14 -6.75
C VAL A 84 5.10 3.12 -7.60
N ILE A 85 3.79 3.04 -7.45
CA ILE A 85 2.96 2.18 -8.29
C ILE A 85 2.98 2.75 -9.70
N GLY A 86 3.51 1.97 -10.65
CA GLY A 86 3.58 2.37 -12.05
C GLY A 86 2.27 2.17 -12.79
N LYS A 87 1.58 1.06 -12.51
CA LYS A 87 0.30 0.70 -13.12
C LYS A 87 -0.44 -0.32 -12.27
N ILE A 88 -1.74 -0.11 -12.07
CA ILE A 88 -2.67 -1.12 -11.55
C ILE A 88 -3.30 -1.86 -12.74
N LEU A 89 -3.03 -3.16 -12.86
CA LEU A 89 -3.59 -4.01 -13.92
C LEU A 89 -4.92 -4.64 -13.47
N ALA A 90 -5.72 -5.06 -14.45
CA ALA A 90 -6.85 -5.95 -14.21
C ALA A 90 -6.32 -7.34 -13.78
N GLN A 91 -7.11 -8.10 -13.03
CA GLN A 91 -6.67 -9.36 -12.44
C GLN A 91 -6.35 -10.41 -13.50
N GLU A 92 -7.15 -10.46 -14.56
CA GLU A 92 -7.01 -11.33 -15.73
C GLU A 92 -5.74 -11.06 -16.55
N ASP A 93 -5.21 -9.84 -16.46
CA ASP A 93 -4.00 -9.39 -17.17
C ASP A 93 -2.71 -9.74 -16.41
N MET A 94 -2.82 -10.17 -15.15
CA MET A 94 -1.67 -10.47 -14.30
C MET A 94 -1.09 -11.85 -14.64
N PRO A 95 0.24 -12.02 -14.53
CA PRO A 95 0.83 -13.35 -14.52
C PRO A 95 0.20 -14.24 -13.44
N PHE A 96 -0.12 -15.48 -13.78
CA PHE A 96 -0.80 -16.40 -12.87
C PHE A 96 -0.06 -17.73 -12.77
N LEU A 97 -0.23 -18.39 -11.62
CA LEU A 97 0.31 -19.71 -11.30
C LEU A 97 -0.48 -20.82 -12.00
N PRO A 98 0.04 -22.06 -12.06
CA PRO A 98 -0.63 -23.18 -12.74
C PRO A 98 -2.03 -23.50 -12.22
N ASP A 99 -2.32 -23.16 -10.97
CA ASP A 99 -3.63 -23.33 -10.32
C ASP A 99 -4.64 -22.20 -10.65
N GLY A 100 -4.23 -21.24 -11.48
CA GLY A 100 -5.02 -20.07 -11.86
C GLY A 100 -4.87 -18.87 -10.93
N THR A 101 -4.08 -18.96 -9.86
CA THR A 101 -3.91 -17.86 -8.89
C THR A 101 -3.05 -16.74 -9.49
N PRO A 102 -3.57 -15.52 -9.67
CA PRO A 102 -2.78 -14.40 -10.18
C PRO A 102 -1.85 -13.85 -9.09
N VAL A 103 -0.68 -13.34 -9.48
CA VAL A 103 0.21 -12.63 -8.56
C VAL A 103 -0.34 -11.25 -8.23
N ASP A 104 -0.11 -10.76 -7.00
CA ASP A 104 -0.63 -9.46 -6.56
C ASP A 104 0.28 -8.28 -6.97
N ILE A 105 1.60 -8.45 -6.86
CA ILE A 105 2.59 -7.39 -7.10
C ILE A 105 3.79 -7.98 -7.84
N ILE A 106 4.24 -7.27 -8.88
CA ILE A 106 5.44 -7.62 -9.65
C ILE A 106 6.58 -6.67 -9.27
N LEU A 107 7.69 -7.21 -8.78
CA LEU A 107 8.90 -6.45 -8.44
C LEU A 107 10.00 -6.66 -9.49
N ASN A 108 10.72 -5.60 -9.80
CA ASN A 108 11.78 -5.65 -10.82
C ASN A 108 13.07 -6.29 -10.27
N THR A 109 13.54 -7.33 -10.96
CA THR A 109 14.77 -8.08 -10.62
C THR A 109 16.03 -7.24 -10.67
N HIS A 110 16.14 -6.29 -11.62
CA HIS A 110 17.31 -5.41 -11.76
C HIS A 110 17.58 -4.54 -10.51
N GLY A 111 16.56 -4.36 -9.68
CA GLY A 111 16.65 -3.61 -8.43
C GLY A 111 17.43 -4.31 -7.32
N VAL A 112 17.52 -5.64 -7.35
CA VAL A 112 17.96 -6.47 -6.22
C VAL A 112 19.49 -6.60 -6.14
N PRO A 113 20.22 -7.07 -7.18
CA PRO A 113 21.65 -7.34 -7.06
C PRO A 113 22.47 -6.09 -6.73
N ARG A 114 22.09 -4.94 -7.31
CA ARG A 114 22.80 -3.66 -7.13
C ARG A 114 22.63 -3.05 -5.73
N ARG A 115 21.62 -3.47 -4.96
CA ARG A 115 21.29 -2.90 -3.64
C ARG A 115 21.73 -3.77 -2.48
N MET A 116 22.26 -4.97 -2.76
CA MET A 116 22.71 -5.94 -1.76
C MET A 116 21.66 -6.22 -0.67
N ASN A 117 20.37 -6.14 -1.02
CA ASN A 117 19.25 -6.36 -0.11
C ASN A 117 18.53 -7.68 -0.43
N ILE A 118 19.31 -8.78 -0.43
CA ILE A 118 18.87 -10.15 -0.72
C ILE A 118 17.86 -10.66 0.32
N GLY A 119 17.81 -10.05 1.51
CA GLY A 119 16.82 -10.37 2.55
C GLY A 119 15.38 -10.34 2.05
N GLN A 120 15.06 -9.53 1.03
CA GLN A 120 13.72 -9.55 0.41
C GLN A 120 13.43 -10.87 -0.33
N ILE A 121 14.44 -11.49 -0.95
CA ILE A 121 14.32 -12.78 -1.65
C ILE A 121 14.20 -13.91 -0.63
N LEU A 122 15.02 -13.87 0.43
CA LEU A 122 14.90 -14.82 1.55
C LEU A 122 13.52 -14.74 2.21
N GLU A 123 12.98 -13.53 2.39
CA GLU A 123 11.62 -13.30 2.87
C GLU A 123 10.57 -13.89 1.91
N THR A 124 10.70 -13.67 0.59
CA THR A 124 9.79 -14.24 -0.41
C THR A 124 9.74 -15.76 -0.32
N HIS A 125 10.89 -16.42 -0.22
CA HIS A 125 11.00 -17.88 -0.12
C HIS A 125 10.37 -18.39 1.19
N LEU A 126 10.75 -17.79 2.33
CA LEU A 126 10.19 -18.19 3.62
C LEU A 126 8.68 -17.91 3.69
N GLY A 127 8.23 -16.81 3.09
CA GLY A 127 6.82 -16.46 2.99
C GLY A 127 6.02 -17.47 2.18
N TRP A 128 6.60 -18.02 1.11
CA TRP A 128 5.97 -19.12 0.38
C TRP A 128 5.85 -20.38 1.25
N CYS A 129 6.92 -20.79 1.95
CA CYS A 129 6.87 -21.92 2.87
C CYS A 129 5.82 -21.71 3.97
N ALA A 130 5.74 -20.50 4.53
CA ALA A 130 4.75 -20.16 5.56
C ALA A 130 3.30 -20.18 5.03
N HIS A 131 3.09 -19.77 3.78
CA HIS A 131 1.77 -19.81 3.15
C HIS A 131 1.33 -21.25 2.82
N SER A 132 2.20 -22.02 2.20
CA SER A 132 1.91 -23.41 1.78
C SER A 132 1.89 -24.39 2.94
N GLY A 133 2.68 -24.15 3.98
CA GLY A 133 3.00 -25.15 5.00
C GLY A 133 4.06 -26.13 4.48
N TRP A 134 4.60 -26.94 5.38
CA TRP A 134 5.63 -27.93 5.03
C TRP A 134 5.57 -29.15 5.95
N GLN A 135 6.14 -30.25 5.47
CA GLN A 135 6.34 -31.44 6.28
C GLN A 135 7.69 -32.08 5.94
N ILE A 136 8.62 -32.04 6.89
CA ILE A 136 9.96 -32.62 6.72
C ILE A 136 9.89 -34.13 6.93
N ALA A 137 10.30 -34.90 5.91
CA ALA A 137 10.41 -36.35 6.01
C ALA A 137 11.75 -36.77 6.63
N GLY A 138 11.70 -37.64 7.64
CA GLY A 138 12.89 -38.20 8.29
C GLY A 138 13.67 -37.19 9.14
N SER A 139 15.00 -37.31 9.12
CA SER A 139 15.93 -36.42 9.85
C SER A 139 17.09 -36.04 8.93
N PRO A 140 16.87 -35.15 7.96
CA PRO A 140 17.93 -34.73 7.05
C PRO A 140 18.94 -33.84 7.76
N ASP A 141 20.20 -33.86 7.31
CA ASP A 141 21.31 -33.14 7.95
C ASP A 141 21.06 -31.62 8.04
N TRP A 142 20.40 -31.03 7.04
CA TRP A 142 20.07 -29.60 7.03
C TRP A 142 19.04 -29.21 8.10
N ALA A 143 18.23 -30.16 8.59
CA ALA A 143 17.23 -29.96 9.63
C ALA A 143 17.72 -30.36 11.03
N ALA A 144 19.00 -30.68 11.19
CA ALA A 144 19.54 -31.19 12.47
C ALA A 144 19.38 -30.20 13.63
N ASN A 145 19.49 -28.90 13.34
CA ASN A 145 19.38 -27.83 14.33
C ASN A 145 17.96 -27.23 14.42
N LEU A 146 17.03 -27.65 13.55
CA LEU A 146 15.67 -27.17 13.58
C LEU A 146 14.93 -27.75 14.79
N PRO A 147 14.29 -26.92 15.62
CA PRO A 147 13.39 -27.38 16.68
C PRO A 147 12.35 -28.37 16.15
N GLU A 148 12.00 -29.37 16.95
CA GLU A 148 10.99 -30.38 16.57
C GLU A 148 9.65 -29.76 16.17
N ALA A 149 9.27 -28.65 16.83
CA ALA A 149 8.07 -27.89 16.50
C ALA A 149 8.07 -27.27 15.09
N LEU A 150 9.23 -27.11 14.45
CA LEU A 150 9.38 -26.59 13.09
C LEU A 150 9.52 -27.69 12.03
N ARG A 151 9.43 -28.98 12.41
CA ARG A 151 9.48 -30.08 11.43
C ARG A 151 8.24 -30.19 10.56
N SER A 152 7.12 -29.64 11.01
CA SER A 152 5.89 -29.55 10.24
C SER A 152 5.18 -28.24 10.55
N ALA A 153 4.58 -27.63 9.55
CA ALA A 153 3.72 -26.47 9.71
C ALA A 153 2.51 -26.59 8.79
N GLU A 154 1.35 -26.24 9.32
CA GLU A 154 0.12 -26.10 8.53
C GLU A 154 0.24 -24.91 7.55
N PRO A 155 -0.65 -24.82 6.54
CA PRO A 155 -0.74 -23.64 5.68
C PRO A 155 -1.05 -22.35 6.47
N ASN A 156 -0.60 -21.21 5.96
CA ASN A 156 -0.78 -19.86 6.51
C ASN A 156 -0.28 -19.68 7.96
N GLN A 157 0.89 -20.25 8.27
CA GLN A 157 1.48 -20.14 9.60
C GLN A 157 2.28 -18.85 9.78
N ILE A 158 2.28 -18.35 11.02
CA ILE A 158 3.13 -17.24 11.42
C ILE A 158 4.51 -17.79 11.79
N VAL A 159 5.55 -17.20 11.23
CA VAL A 159 6.94 -17.57 11.51
C VAL A 159 7.71 -16.36 12.01
N SER A 160 8.75 -16.61 12.80
CA SER A 160 9.63 -15.58 13.35
C SER A 160 11.07 -15.93 13.05
N THR A 161 11.80 -14.99 12.45
CA THR A 161 13.25 -15.09 12.25
C THR A 161 13.91 -13.96 13.05
N PRO A 162 14.43 -14.26 14.26
CA PRO A 162 15.13 -13.26 15.07
C PRO A 162 16.28 -12.62 14.29
N VAL A 163 16.53 -11.34 14.57
CA VAL A 163 17.64 -10.63 13.93
C VAL A 163 18.95 -11.26 14.42
N PHE A 164 19.81 -11.66 13.49
CA PHE A 164 21.10 -12.35 13.73
C PHE A 164 21.04 -13.81 14.20
N ASP A 165 19.86 -14.39 14.39
CA ASP A 165 19.68 -15.80 14.83
C ASP A 165 18.50 -16.47 14.07
N GLY A 166 18.28 -16.04 12.83
CA GLY A 166 17.17 -16.49 11.99
C GLY A 166 17.48 -17.77 11.21
N ALA A 167 16.55 -18.13 10.33
CA ALA A 167 16.68 -19.28 9.44
C ALA A 167 17.94 -19.17 8.57
N GLN A 168 18.71 -20.25 8.52
CA GLN A 168 19.92 -20.36 7.71
C GLN A 168 19.56 -20.74 6.27
N GLU A 169 20.48 -20.50 5.32
CA GLU A 169 20.24 -20.78 3.90
C GLU A 169 19.93 -22.25 3.63
N ALA A 170 20.65 -23.17 4.28
CA ALA A 170 20.44 -24.61 4.14
C ALA A 170 19.06 -25.05 4.66
N GLU A 171 18.61 -24.46 5.77
CA GLU A 171 17.29 -24.72 6.36
C GLU A 171 16.19 -24.23 5.42
N LEU A 172 16.34 -23.01 4.88
CA LEU A 172 15.38 -22.42 3.96
C LEU A 172 15.25 -23.21 2.65
N GLN A 173 16.37 -23.64 2.07
CA GLN A 173 16.38 -24.46 0.85
C GLN A 173 15.74 -25.83 1.10
N GLY A 174 16.03 -26.45 2.24
CA GLY A 174 15.42 -27.71 2.63
C GLY A 174 13.90 -27.61 2.85
N LEU A 175 13.46 -26.51 3.46
CA LEU A 175 12.04 -26.22 3.66
C LEU A 175 11.30 -26.01 2.33
N LEU A 176 11.87 -25.26 1.38
CA LEU A 176 11.28 -25.09 0.04
C LEU A 176 11.05 -26.43 -0.65
N SER A 177 12.01 -27.35 -0.52
CA SER A 177 11.93 -28.70 -1.09
C SER A 177 10.92 -29.62 -0.38
N SER A 178 10.34 -29.18 0.76
CA SER A 178 9.43 -29.96 1.61
C SER A 178 8.05 -29.29 1.78
N THR A 179 7.71 -28.36 0.89
CA THR A 179 6.42 -27.64 0.92
C THR A 179 5.25 -28.57 0.66
N LEU A 180 4.11 -28.29 1.30
CA LEU A 180 2.89 -29.06 1.10
C LEU A 180 2.26 -28.72 -0.27
N PRO A 181 1.64 -29.71 -0.94
CA PRO A 181 0.89 -29.45 -2.16
C PRO A 181 -0.36 -28.61 -1.88
N ASN A 182 -0.88 -27.97 -2.92
CA ASN A 182 -2.16 -27.29 -2.87
C ASN A 182 -3.35 -28.30 -2.77
N ARG A 183 -4.59 -27.78 -2.81
CA ARG A 183 -5.81 -28.60 -2.75
C ARG A 183 -5.90 -29.71 -3.81
N ASP A 184 -5.26 -29.50 -4.96
CA ASP A 184 -5.33 -30.36 -6.14
C ASP A 184 -4.18 -31.40 -6.15
N GLY A 185 -3.29 -31.34 -5.16
CA GLY A 185 -2.14 -32.24 -5.02
C GLY A 185 -0.86 -31.73 -5.72
N ASP A 186 -0.88 -30.50 -6.23
CA ASP A 186 0.22 -29.93 -6.98
C ASP A 186 1.16 -29.10 -6.10
N VAL A 187 2.47 -29.29 -6.29
CA VAL A 187 3.51 -28.44 -5.72
C VAL A 187 3.86 -27.36 -6.74
N LEU A 188 3.46 -26.12 -6.45
CA LEU A 188 3.52 -25.01 -7.43
C LEU A 188 4.92 -24.37 -7.55
N VAL A 189 5.74 -24.48 -6.50
CA VAL A 189 7.07 -23.86 -6.42
C VAL A 189 8.10 -24.97 -6.23
N ASP A 190 9.18 -24.91 -7.00
CA ASP A 190 10.28 -25.87 -6.95
C ASP A 190 11.23 -25.61 -5.76
N GLY A 191 12.21 -26.50 -5.57
CA GLY A 191 13.23 -26.37 -4.53
C GLY A 191 14.15 -25.14 -4.69
N ASP A 192 14.16 -24.48 -5.85
CA ASP A 192 14.88 -23.23 -6.10
C ASP A 192 14.04 -22.00 -5.70
N GLY A 193 12.80 -22.18 -5.26
CA GLY A 193 11.87 -21.10 -4.92
C GLY A 193 11.24 -20.44 -6.14
N LYS A 194 11.17 -21.15 -7.28
CA LYS A 194 10.60 -20.64 -8.54
C LYS A 194 9.38 -21.43 -8.98
N ALA A 195 8.50 -20.79 -9.72
CA ALA A 195 7.30 -21.39 -10.31
C ALA A 195 7.23 -21.10 -11.81
N VAL A 196 6.54 -21.96 -12.54
CA VAL A 196 6.10 -21.65 -13.92
C VAL A 196 4.93 -20.68 -13.81
N LEU A 197 5.03 -19.54 -14.50
CA LEU A 197 3.95 -18.57 -14.61
C LEU A 197 3.40 -18.58 -16.04
N PHE A 198 2.14 -18.18 -16.17
CA PHE A 198 1.48 -17.95 -17.45
C PHE A 198 1.21 -16.45 -17.61
N ASP A 199 1.38 -15.93 -18.83
CA ASP A 199 1.05 -14.55 -19.14
C ASP A 199 -0.48 -14.40 -19.29
N GLY A 200 -1.12 -13.62 -18.40
CA GLY A 200 -2.55 -13.36 -18.43
C GLY A 200 -3.07 -12.76 -19.75
N ARG A 201 -2.21 -12.10 -20.52
CA ARG A 201 -2.61 -11.45 -21.78
C ARG A 201 -2.56 -12.35 -22.99
N SER A 202 -1.54 -13.20 -23.09
CA SER A 202 -1.34 -14.09 -24.23
C SER A 202 -1.82 -15.52 -23.95
N GLY A 203 -1.87 -15.93 -22.68
CA GLY A 203 -2.14 -17.29 -22.25
C GLY A 203 -0.93 -18.24 -22.32
N GLU A 204 0.19 -17.79 -22.90
CA GLU A 204 1.39 -18.61 -23.06
C GLU A 204 2.19 -18.68 -21.75
N PRO A 205 2.85 -19.82 -21.45
CA PRO A 205 3.76 -19.91 -20.32
C PRO A 205 5.01 -19.04 -20.55
N PHE A 206 5.53 -18.44 -19.47
CA PHE A 206 6.83 -17.79 -19.52
C PHE A 206 7.93 -18.81 -19.86
N PRO A 207 8.95 -18.42 -20.64
CA PRO A 207 9.98 -19.35 -21.11
C PRO A 207 10.90 -19.87 -19.99
N TYR A 208 10.90 -19.21 -18.83
CA TYR A 208 11.74 -19.58 -17.68
C TYR A 208 10.92 -19.48 -16.38
N PRO A 209 11.22 -20.33 -15.37
CA PRO A 209 10.57 -20.24 -14.08
C PRO A 209 10.99 -18.95 -13.35
N VAL A 210 10.04 -18.38 -12.61
CA VAL A 210 10.16 -17.08 -11.93
C VAL A 210 10.04 -17.28 -10.43
N THR A 211 10.84 -16.57 -9.63
CA THR A 211 10.71 -16.59 -8.18
C THR A 211 9.34 -16.03 -7.76
N VAL A 212 8.57 -16.82 -7.03
CA VAL A 212 7.24 -16.46 -6.51
C VAL A 212 7.20 -16.75 -5.02
N GLY A 213 6.51 -15.91 -4.27
CA GLY A 213 6.33 -16.10 -2.84
C GLY A 213 5.63 -14.91 -2.19
N TYR A 214 5.58 -14.91 -0.87
CA TYR A 214 4.88 -13.88 -0.11
C TYR A 214 5.89 -12.91 0.51
N MET A 215 5.73 -11.62 0.19
CA MET A 215 6.54 -10.54 0.76
C MET A 215 5.64 -9.54 1.47
N TYR A 216 6.06 -9.07 2.64
CA TYR A 216 5.32 -8.08 3.39
C TYR A 216 5.60 -6.66 2.89
N ILE A 217 4.59 -6.03 2.26
CA ILE A 217 4.66 -4.69 1.69
C ILE A 217 3.84 -3.70 2.51
N MET A 218 4.39 -2.48 2.67
CA MET A 218 3.77 -1.37 3.38
C MET A 218 3.36 -0.26 2.42
N LYS A 219 2.19 0.34 2.66
CA LYS A 219 1.79 1.60 2.05
C LYS A 219 2.36 2.77 2.86
N LEU A 220 3.18 3.61 2.23
CA LEU A 220 3.78 4.76 2.90
C LEU A 220 2.86 5.98 2.82
N HIS A 221 2.99 6.88 3.79
CA HIS A 221 2.32 8.20 3.80
C HIS A 221 2.99 9.18 2.83
N HIS A 222 3.11 8.76 1.58
CA HIS A 222 3.57 9.53 0.44
C HIS A 222 2.64 9.22 -0.73
N LEU A 223 1.42 9.77 -0.63
CA LEU A 223 0.35 9.53 -1.57
C LEU A 223 0.41 10.55 -2.71
N VAL A 224 -0.11 10.17 -3.86
CA VAL A 224 -0.16 11.06 -5.03
C VAL A 224 -1.04 12.28 -4.76
N ASP A 225 -2.19 12.09 -4.10
CA ASP A 225 -3.17 13.14 -3.79
C ASP A 225 -2.60 14.26 -2.92
N ASP A 226 -1.61 13.95 -2.07
CA ASP A 226 -0.97 14.94 -1.20
C ASP A 226 0.17 15.70 -1.90
N LYS A 227 0.59 15.24 -3.08
CA LYS A 227 1.72 15.78 -3.83
C LYS A 227 1.33 16.43 -5.15
N ILE A 228 0.13 16.14 -5.64
CA ILE A 228 -0.39 16.78 -6.85
C ILE A 228 -0.72 18.23 -6.54
N HIS A 229 -0.14 19.14 -7.31
CA HIS A 229 -0.41 20.57 -7.19
C HIS A 229 -0.30 21.22 -8.57
N ALA A 230 -1.25 22.10 -8.88
CA ALA A 230 -1.26 22.88 -10.11
C ALA A 230 -1.85 24.26 -9.83
N ARG A 231 -1.37 25.27 -10.57
CA ARG A 231 -1.83 26.65 -10.45
C ARG A 231 -1.80 27.32 -11.81
N SER A 232 -2.92 27.90 -12.24
CA SER A 232 -3.03 28.70 -13.46
C SER A 232 -2.86 30.19 -13.15
N THR A 233 -3.71 30.70 -12.27
CA THR A 233 -3.63 32.01 -11.61
C THR A 233 -3.85 31.79 -10.11
N GLY A 234 -3.55 32.77 -9.27
CA GLY A 234 -3.87 32.65 -7.85
C GLY A 234 -3.48 33.91 -7.07
N PRO A 235 -3.70 33.92 -5.75
CA PRO A 235 -3.36 35.03 -4.88
C PRO A 235 -1.87 35.44 -4.96
#